data_AF-A0A0A2B293-F1
#
_entry.id   AF-A0A0A2B293-F1
#
_cell.length_a   1.000
_cell.length_b   1.000
_cell.length_c   1.000
_cell.angle_alpha   90.00
_cell.angle_beta   90.00
_cell.angle_gamma   90.00
#
_symmetry.space_group_name_H-M   'P 1'
#
loop_
_entity.id
_entity.type
_entity.pdbx_description
1 polymer ?
#
loop_
_entity_poly.entity_id
_entity_poly.type
_entity_poly.pdbx_seq_one_letter_code
_entity_poly.pdbx_strand_id
1 'polypeptide(L)' 'MANPDQKIILIDNAFEEIKNICLNLQQDTDVSNSEIKSLLKLIINEWEEKEEQKTGFGFR' A
#
# COMPACT_ATOMS: atom_id res chain seq x y z
N MET A 1 11.07 -19.19 11.13
CA MET A 1 11.24 -17.73 11.09
C MET A 1 11.88 -17.38 9.76
N ALA A 2 11.26 -16.49 8.95
CA ALA A 2 11.85 -16.09 7.66
C ALA A 2 13.18 -15.37 7.87
N ASN A 3 14.18 -15.62 7.01
CA ASN A 3 15.47 -14.94 7.07
C ASN A 3 15.24 -13.41 6.95
N PRO A 4 15.81 -12.56 7.83
CA PRO A 4 15.76 -11.10 7.69
C PRO A 4 16.05 -10.60 6.27
N ASP A 5 16.99 -11.22 5.55
CA ASP A 5 17.33 -10.86 4.17
C ASP A 5 16.16 -11.10 3.21
N GLN A 6 15.39 -12.18 3.43
CA GLN A 6 14.20 -12.48 2.62
C GLN A 6 13.09 -11.47 2.87
N LYS A 7 12.96 -10.94 4.09
CA LYS A 7 11.96 -9.90 4.39
C LYS A 7 12.30 -8.59 3.70
N ILE A 8 13.57 -8.21 3.66
CA ILE A 8 14.04 -7.00 2.97
C ILE A 8 13.75 -7.12 1.47
N ILE A 9 14.12 -8.24 0.85
CA ILE A 9 13.87 -8.50 -0.58
C ILE A 9 12.37 -8.41 -0.91
N LEU A 10 11.50 -8.96 -0.07
CA LEU A 10 10.05 -8.89 -0.27
C LEU A 10 9.52 -7.45 -0.21
N ILE A 11 10.05 -6.63 0.71
CA ILE A 11 9.67 -5.22 0.84
C ILE A 11 10.15 -4.43 -0.39
N ASP A 12 11.39 -4.63 -0.83
CA ASP A 12 11.95 -3.94 -1.99
C ASP A 12 11.18 -4.27 -3.27
N ASN A 13 10.83 -5.55 -3.47
CA ASN A 13 10.02 -5.97 -4.62
C ASN A 13 8.63 -5.34 -4.59
N ALA A 14 7.95 -5.37 -3.44
CA ALA A 14 6.63 -4.75 -3.30
C ALA A 14 6.68 -3.24 -3.54
N PHE A 15 7.75 -2.57 -3.11
CA PHE A 15 7.96 -1.15 -3.36
C PHE A 15 8.08 -0.85 -4.86
N GLU A 16 8.90 -1.60 -5.60
CA GLU A 16 9.06 -1.40 -7.04
C GLU A 16 7.77 -1.74 -7.82
N GLU A 17 7.03 -2.76 -7.42
CA GLU A 17 5.72 -3.08 -8.00
C GLU A 17 4.71 -1.93 -7.83
N ILE A 18 4.56 -1.42 -6.60
CA ILE A 18 3.65 -0.29 -6.31
C ILE A 18 4.05 0.96 -7.09
N LYS A 19 5.36 1.23 -7.17
CA LYS A 19 5.90 2.37 -7.93
C LYS A 19 5.58 2.25 -9.42
N ASN A 20 5.75 1.07 -10.02
CA ASN A 20 5.42 0.86 -11.42
C ASN A 20 3.92 1.00 -11.69
N ILE A 21 3.07 0.50 -10.79
CA ILE A 21 1.61 0.70 -10.87
C ILE A 21 1.26 2.19 -10.86
N CYS A 22 1.88 2.96 -9.96
CA CYS A 22 1.68 4.41 -9.90
C CYS A 22 2.08 5.09 -11.22
N LEU A 23 3.26 4.77 -11.76
CA LEU A 23 3.75 5.35 -13.01
C LEU A 23 2.82 5.03 -14.19
N ASN A 24 2.38 3.78 -14.30
CA ASN A 24 1.46 3.36 -15.37
C ASN A 24 0.13 4.09 -15.24
N LEU A 25 -0.42 4.21 -14.04
CA LEU A 25 -1.66 4.95 -13.81
C LEU A 25 -1.52 6.42 -14.23
N GLN A 26 -0.40 7.07 -13.91
CA GLN A 26 -0.12 8.44 -14.36
C GLN A 26 -0.06 8.57 -15.87
N GLN A 27 0.59 7.63 -16.55
CA GLN A 27 0.70 7.63 -18.00
C GLN A 27 -0.66 7.40 -18.68
N ASP A 28 -1.46 6.47 -18.16
CA ASP A 28 -2.74 6.06 -18.75
C ASP A 28 -3.86 7.08 -18.51
N THR A 29 -3.79 7.85 -17.43
CA THR A 29 -4.89 8.73 -16.98
C THR A 29 -4.52 10.21 -16.83
N ASP A 30 -3.27 10.59 -17.12
CA ASP A 30 -2.71 11.95 -16.96
C ASP A 30 -2.89 12.51 -15.54
N VAL A 31 -2.99 11.63 -14.54
CA VAL A 31 -3.15 12.04 -13.14
C VAL A 31 -1.84 12.55 -12.57
N SER A 32 -1.95 13.62 -11.78
CA SER A 32 -0.83 14.26 -11.13
C SER A 32 -0.23 13.40 -10.00
N ASN A 33 1.03 13.68 -9.66
CA ASN A 33 1.68 13.09 -8.48
C ASN A 33 0.84 13.31 -7.19
N SER A 34 0.15 14.45 -7.08
CA SER A 34 -0.73 14.76 -5.95
C SER A 34 -1.96 13.86 -5.87
N GLU A 35 -2.54 13.49 -7.00
CA GLU A 35 -3.69 12.59 -7.07
C GLU A 35 -3.29 11.17 -6.72
N ILE A 36 -2.16 10.68 -7.26
CA ILE A 36 -1.57 9.39 -6.87
C ILE A 36 -1.30 9.34 -5.37
N LYS A 37 -0.68 10.40 -4.82
CA LYS A 37 -0.40 10.47 -3.37
C LYS A 37 -1.69 10.45 -2.54
N SER A 38 -2.75 11.10 -3.03
CA SER A 38 -4.06 11.08 -2.36
C SER A 38 -4.69 9.69 -2.40
N LEU A 39 -4.60 9.00 -3.54
CA LEU A 39 -5.08 7.62 -3.68
C LEU A 39 -4.34 6.66 -2.74
N LEU A 40 -3.01 6.72 -2.69
CA LEU A 40 -2.22 5.88 -1.78
C LEU A 40 -2.59 6.10 -0.32
N LYS A 41 -2.87 7.35 0.09
CA LYS A 41 -3.37 7.64 1.44
C LYS A 41 -4.74 7.01 1.70
N LEU A 42 -5.66 7.08 0.73
CA LEU A 42 -6.98 6.45 0.87
C LEU A 42 -6.86 4.94 1.06
N ILE A 43 -5.97 4.29 0.28
CA ILE A 43 -5.70 2.86 0.40
C ILE A 43 -5.14 2.51 1.79
N ILE A 44 -4.18 3.31 2.30
CA ILE A 44 -3.61 3.10 3.64
C ILE A 44 -4.69 3.25 4.71
N ASN A 45 -5.48 4.33 4.65
CA ASN A 45 -6.56 4.56 5.61
C ASN A 45 -7.59 3.41 5.60
N GLU A 46 -8.01 2.95 4.42
CA GLU A 46 -8.95 1.82 4.30
C GLU A 46 -8.35 0.52 4.87
N TRP A 47 -7.04 0.32 4.69
CA TRP A 47 -6.34 -0.82 5.30
C TRP A 47 -6.36 -0.71 6.83
N GLU A 48 -5.98 0.45 7.38
CA GLU A 48 -5.96 0.70 8.83
C GLU A 48 -7.35 0.51 9.44
N GLU A 49 -8.40 1.09 8.84
CA GLU A 49 -9.79 0.92 9.29
C GLU A 49 -10.23 -0.55 9.29
N LYS A 50 -9.82 -1.35 8.29
CA LYS A 50 -10.12 -2.79 8.27
C LYS A 50 -9.36 -3.56 9.34
N GLU A 51 -8.14 -3.17 9.67
CA GLU A 51 -7.38 -3.77 10.79
C GLU A 51 -8.00 -3.39 12.15
N GLU A 52 -8.45 -2.14 12.30
CA GLU A 52 -9.20 -1.70 13.49
C GLU A 52 -10.53 -2.45 13.63
N GLN A 53 -11.26 -2.68 12.54
CA GLN A 53 -12.48 -3.50 12.58
C GLN A 53 -12.19 -4.96 12.95
N LYS A 54 -11.09 -5.56 12.46
CA LYS A 54 -10.69 -6.92 12.85
C LYS A 54 -10.30 -7.02 14.34
N THR A 55 -9.73 -5.97 14.91
CA THR A 55 -9.30 -5.93 16.32
C THR A 55 -10.40 -5.42 17.28
N GLY A 56 -11.43 -4.75 16.76
CA GLY A 56 -12.54 -4.17 17.53
C GLY A 56 -13.69 -5.14 17.88
N PHE A 57 -13.78 -6.31 17.23
CA PHE A 57 -14.84 -7.31 17.48
C PHE A 57 -14.48 -8.38 18.53
N GLY A 58 -13.64 -8.04 19.52
CA GLY A 58 -13.08 -9.00 20.49
C GLY A 58 -13.20 -8.65 21.98
N PHE A 59 -13.92 -7.60 22.38
CA PHE A 59 -14.13 -7.27 23.81
C PHE A 59 -15.54 -6.74 24.09
N ARG A 60 -16.52 -7.65 24.06
CA ARG A 60 -17.72 -7.59 24.92
C ARG A 60 -18.10 -8.99 25.34
#